data_AF-A0A3B4EBE5-F1
#
_entry.id   AF-A0A3B4EBE5-F1
#
_cell.length_a   1.000
_cell.length_b   1.000
_cell.length_c   1.000
_cell.angle_alpha   90.00
_cell.angle_beta   90.00
_cell.angle_gamma   90.00
#
_symmetry.space_group_name_H-M   'P 1'
#
loop_
_entity.id
_entity.type
_entity.pdbx_description
1 polymer ?
#
loop_
_entity_poly.entity_id
_entity_poly.type
_entity_poly.pdbx_seq_one_letter_code
_entity_poly.pdbx_strand_id
1 'polypeptide(L)'
;MPKRSCPFTESFSSQYKIHVGQKELNLHGVFGNKYRQEVYEKTKSLLFNGTKAVMERIWKVDGEGKCSDVDMSSQGHVLQPTNGQMLLKGQTLIGLDGKLKKTKPVPDAVNAPAVCGVCQRASGVRRPCSQCERPVCLACTQQCSSCSSHCCSICTVTDYTDRYEKTLCCSCSS
;
A
#
# COMPACT_ATOMS: atom_id res chain seq x y z
N MET A 1 23.08 -40.33 23.99
CA MET A 1 22.32 -39.11 24.33
C MET A 1 20.83 -39.38 24.10
N PRO A 2 19.92 -39.01 25.02
CA PRO A 2 18.47 -39.13 24.77
C PRO A 2 18.04 -38.23 23.60
N LYS A 3 17.18 -38.72 22.71
CA LYS A 3 16.55 -37.86 21.70
C LYS A 3 15.52 -36.96 22.39
N ARG A 4 15.49 -35.68 22.00
CA ARG A 4 14.53 -34.69 22.53
C ARG A 4 13.11 -35.09 22.12
N SER A 5 12.13 -34.88 23.00
CA SER A 5 10.72 -35.10 22.68
C SER A 5 10.26 -34.20 21.53
N CYS A 6 9.35 -34.72 20.70
CA CYS A 6 8.79 -33.96 19.58
C CYS A 6 7.85 -32.85 20.12
N PRO A 7 8.07 -31.56 19.81
CA PRO A 7 7.28 -30.46 20.37
C PRO A 7 5.89 -30.28 19.73
N PHE A 8 5.46 -31.20 18.84
CA PHE A 8 4.24 -31.07 18.03
C PHE A 8 3.15 -32.09 18.38
N THR A 9 3.26 -32.79 19.52
CA THR A 9 2.31 -33.86 19.91
C THR A 9 0.86 -33.40 20.06
N GLU A 10 0.61 -32.11 20.29
CA GLU A 10 -0.71 -31.53 20.53
C GLU A 10 -1.16 -30.52 19.44
N SER A 11 -0.42 -30.39 18.33
CA SER A 11 -0.67 -29.34 17.31
C SER A 11 -1.05 -29.87 15.93
N PHE A 12 -1.56 -31.10 15.85
CA PHE A 12 -2.31 -31.53 14.67
C PHE A 12 -3.73 -30.94 14.72
N SER A 13 -3.86 -29.71 14.22
CA SER A 13 -5.15 -29.27 13.69
C SER A 13 -5.56 -30.28 12.62
N SER A 14 -6.67 -30.99 12.83
CA SER A 14 -7.24 -31.93 11.87
C SER A 14 -7.53 -31.20 10.57
N GLN A 15 -6.58 -31.22 9.63
CA GLN A 15 -6.72 -30.50 8.37
C GLN A 15 -7.70 -31.26 7.49
N TYR A 16 -8.99 -30.95 7.64
CA TYR A 16 -10.08 -31.53 6.86
C TYR A 16 -9.87 -31.22 5.37
N LYS A 17 -9.29 -32.18 4.65
CA LYS A 17 -9.17 -32.13 3.19
C LYS A 17 -10.54 -32.43 2.57
N ILE A 18 -11.37 -31.40 2.46
CA ILE A 18 -12.63 -31.45 1.71
C ILE A 18 -12.27 -31.51 0.23
N HIS A 19 -12.65 -32.59 -0.45
CA HIS A 19 -12.53 -32.69 -1.90
C HIS A 19 -13.66 -31.90 -2.55
N VAL A 20 -13.32 -30.87 -3.33
CA VAL A 20 -14.29 -30.08 -4.11
C VAL A 20 -14.20 -30.52 -5.57
N GLY A 21 -15.20 -31.27 -6.02
CA GLY A 21 -15.34 -31.75 -7.39
C GLY A 21 -16.18 -30.83 -8.27
N GLN A 22 -16.18 -31.13 -9.57
CA GLN A 22 -16.91 -30.34 -10.58
C GLN A 22 -18.42 -30.24 -10.31
N LYS A 23 -19.01 -31.24 -9.62
CA LYS A 23 -20.43 -31.23 -9.24
C LYS A 23 -20.73 -30.19 -8.17
N GLU A 24 -19.88 -30.03 -7.15
CA GLU A 24 -20.02 -28.95 -6.17
C GLU A 24 -19.75 -27.58 -6.81
N LEU A 25 -18.78 -27.45 -7.72
CA LEU A 25 -18.55 -26.19 -8.45
C LEU A 25 -19.76 -25.80 -9.32
N ASN A 26 -20.38 -26.76 -10.02
CA ASN A 26 -21.46 -26.50 -10.96
C ASN A 26 -22.85 -26.34 -10.29
N LEU A 27 -23.16 -27.09 -9.23
CA LEU A 27 -24.45 -27.02 -8.53
C LEU A 27 -24.41 -26.19 -7.23
N HIS A 28 -23.26 -26.13 -6.56
CA HIS A 28 -23.09 -25.52 -5.23
C HIS A 28 -22.01 -24.42 -5.20
N GLY A 29 -21.74 -23.77 -6.34
CA GLY A 29 -21.13 -22.44 -6.35
C GLY A 29 -22.10 -21.44 -5.69
N VAL A 30 -22.11 -21.40 -4.36
CA VAL A 30 -23.15 -20.79 -3.52
C VAL A 30 -23.48 -19.37 -3.99
N PHE A 31 -24.68 -19.21 -4.54
CA PHE A 31 -25.18 -17.96 -5.12
C PHE A 31 -24.25 -17.28 -6.14
N GLY A 32 -23.30 -17.99 -6.76
CA GLY A 32 -22.26 -17.41 -7.62
C GLY A 32 -22.81 -16.54 -8.77
N ASN A 33 -23.90 -16.96 -9.41
CA ASN A 33 -24.56 -16.15 -10.44
C ASN A 33 -25.24 -14.88 -9.85
N LYS A 34 -25.89 -15.02 -8.69
CA LYS A 34 -26.53 -13.91 -7.97
C LYS A 34 -25.50 -12.88 -7.50
N TYR A 35 -24.42 -13.32 -6.84
CA TYR A 35 -23.32 -12.45 -6.42
C TYR A 35 -22.62 -11.79 -7.62
N ARG A 36 -22.43 -12.50 -8.73
CA ARG A 36 -21.92 -11.88 -9.98
C ARG A 36 -22.84 -10.77 -10.48
N GLN A 37 -24.16 -10.98 -10.49
CA GLN A 37 -25.11 -9.95 -10.88
C GLN A 37 -25.11 -8.76 -9.90
N GLU A 38 -25.09 -9.02 -8.59
CA GLU A 38 -25.02 -7.97 -7.55
C GLU A 38 -23.75 -7.13 -7.68
N VAL A 39 -22.59 -7.76 -7.89
CA VAL A 39 -21.31 -7.06 -8.14
C VAL A 39 -21.36 -6.25 -9.44
N TYR A 40 -21.95 -6.80 -10.51
CA TYR A 40 -22.12 -6.11 -11.78
C TYR A 40 -22.99 -4.85 -11.65
N GLU A 41 -24.21 -4.99 -11.12
CA GLU A 41 -25.13 -3.85 -10.96
C GLU A 41 -24.59 -2.80 -9.98
N LYS A 42 -23.93 -3.23 -8.89
CA LYS A 42 -23.27 -2.30 -7.95
C LYS A 42 -22.15 -1.52 -8.62
N THR A 43 -21.32 -2.18 -9.44
CA THR A 43 -20.22 -1.53 -10.18
C THR A 43 -20.76 -0.56 -11.23
N LYS A 44 -21.76 -0.98 -12.01
CA LYS A 44 -22.46 -0.16 -13.01
C LYS A 44 -23.09 1.09 -12.38
N SER A 45 -23.79 0.94 -11.26
CA SER A 45 -24.36 2.06 -10.50
C SER A 45 -23.29 3.01 -9.97
N LEU A 46 -22.20 2.49 -9.40
CA LEU A 46 -21.09 3.29 -8.88
C LEU A 46 -20.40 4.12 -9.99
N LEU A 47 -20.13 3.50 -11.14
CA LEU A 47 -19.54 4.18 -12.30
C LEU A 47 -20.48 5.27 -12.86
N PHE A 48 -21.76 4.94 -13.04
CA PHE A 48 -22.75 5.91 -13.55
C PHE A 48 -22.92 7.11 -12.61
N ASN A 49 -23.05 6.86 -11.30
CA ASN A 49 -23.17 7.92 -10.29
C ASN A 49 -21.90 8.76 -10.18
N GLY A 50 -20.71 8.14 -10.30
CA GLY A 50 -19.44 8.84 -10.35
C GLY A 50 -19.36 9.81 -11.54
N THR A 51 -19.66 9.32 -12.75
CA THR A 51 -19.72 10.16 -13.95
C THR A 51 -20.76 11.28 -13.82
N LYS A 52 -21.96 10.98 -13.31
CA LYS A 52 -23.01 11.98 -13.07
C LYS A 52 -22.55 13.08 -12.11
N ALA A 53 -21.91 12.73 -11.00
CA ALA A 53 -21.42 13.70 -10.00
C ALA A 53 -20.20 14.52 -10.46
N VAL A 54 -19.47 14.04 -11.48
CA VAL A 54 -18.46 14.85 -12.19
C VAL A 54 -19.16 15.79 -13.17
N MET A 55 -20.06 15.28 -14.00
CA MET A 55 -20.75 16.09 -15.02
C MET A 55 -21.65 17.18 -14.43
N GLU A 56 -22.32 16.90 -13.29
CA GLU A 56 -23.10 17.90 -12.56
C GLU A 56 -22.23 19.05 -12.03
N ARG A 57 -20.99 18.76 -11.59
CA ARG A 57 -20.05 19.82 -11.19
C ARG A 57 -19.58 20.64 -12.38
N ILE A 58 -19.34 20.02 -13.54
CA ILE A 58 -18.98 20.72 -14.77
C ILE A 58 -20.12 21.66 -15.20
N TRP A 59 -21.34 21.12 -15.36
CA TRP A 59 -22.50 21.93 -15.77
C TRP A 59 -22.94 23.00 -14.75
N LYS A 60 -22.66 22.83 -13.45
CA LYS A 60 -22.88 23.89 -12.45
C LYS A 60 -21.89 25.04 -12.59
N VAL A 61 -20.65 24.78 -13.02
CA VAL A 61 -19.64 25.84 -13.30
C VAL A 61 -20.04 26.66 -14.53
N ASP A 62 -20.67 26.04 -15.53
CA ASP A 62 -21.13 26.72 -16.75
C ASP A 62 -22.42 27.56 -16.55
N GLY A 63 -23.13 27.39 -15.42
CA GLY A 63 -24.46 27.95 -15.18
C GLY A 63 -24.52 29.26 -14.39
N GLU A 64 -23.48 29.59 -13.61
CA GLU A 64 -23.46 30.79 -12.76
C GLU A 64 -22.35 31.76 -13.19
N GLY A 65 -22.61 32.44 -14.30
CA GLY A 65 -21.82 33.59 -14.74
C GLY A 65 -21.94 34.77 -13.78
N LYS A 66 -21.18 34.77 -12.69
CA LYS A 66 -20.94 35.97 -11.88
C LYS A 66 -19.49 36.07 -11.42
N CYS A 67 -18.75 36.91 -12.13
CA CYS A 67 -17.39 37.29 -11.79
C CYS A 67 -17.36 38.11 -10.48
N SER A 68 -16.45 37.75 -9.58
CA SER A 68 -15.94 38.62 -8.52
C SER A 68 -14.43 38.37 -8.35
N ASP A 69 -13.65 38.93 -9.27
CA ASP A 69 -12.26 39.35 -9.00
C ASP A 69 -12.31 40.61 -8.09
N VAL A 70 -11.32 40.94 -7.26
CA VAL A 70 -9.98 40.35 -7.05
C VAL A 70 -9.88 39.84 -5.58
N ASP A 71 -8.82 39.24 -5.04
CA ASP A 71 -7.41 39.69 -5.01
C ASP A 71 -6.40 38.56 -5.26
N MET A 72 -5.47 38.82 -6.18
CA MET A 72 -4.46 37.89 -6.68
C MET A 72 -3.07 38.47 -6.43
N SER A 73 -2.32 37.89 -5.49
CA SER A 73 -0.86 37.91 -5.56
C SER A 73 -0.38 36.54 -5.97
N SER A 74 0.13 36.45 -7.20
CA SER A 74 0.20 35.23 -7.99
C SER A 74 1.59 34.60 -8.02
N GLN A 75 1.65 33.25 -7.99
CA GLN A 75 2.52 32.47 -8.90
C GLN A 75 2.25 30.95 -8.83
N GLY A 76 1.99 30.32 -9.98
CA GLY A 76 2.68 29.05 -10.26
C GLY A 76 1.95 27.71 -10.26
N HIS A 77 0.79 27.61 -10.94
CA HIS A 77 0.36 26.41 -11.70
C HIS A 77 -0.10 25.08 -11.03
N VAL A 78 -1.14 24.51 -11.67
CA VAL A 78 -1.74 23.15 -11.57
C VAL A 78 -2.53 22.83 -10.29
N LEU A 79 -3.85 23.06 -10.38
CA LEU A 79 -4.85 22.56 -9.43
C LEU A 79 -4.91 21.01 -9.49
N GLN A 80 -4.34 20.35 -8.47
CA GLN A 80 -4.63 18.93 -8.24
C GLN A 80 -6.09 18.76 -7.77
N PRO A 81 -6.77 17.66 -8.16
CA PRO A 81 -8.09 17.35 -7.63
C PRO A 81 -7.98 17.02 -6.13
N THR A 82 -8.63 17.82 -5.30
CA THR A 82 -8.67 17.71 -3.84
C THR A 82 -9.53 16.55 -3.35
N ASN A 83 -9.15 15.32 -3.71
CA ASN A 83 -9.59 14.14 -2.98
C ASN A 83 -8.76 14.03 -1.70
N GLY A 84 -9.24 14.66 -0.62
CA GLY A 84 -8.74 14.53 0.74
C GLY A 84 -8.97 13.14 1.35
N GLN A 85 -8.76 12.07 0.58
CA GLN A 85 -8.62 10.73 1.15
C GLN A 85 -7.32 10.75 1.96
N MET A 86 -7.46 10.67 3.28
CA MET A 86 -6.34 10.58 4.21
C MET A 86 -5.64 9.22 4.04
N LEU A 87 -4.78 9.13 3.03
CA LEU A 87 -4.10 7.90 2.68
C LEU A 87 -3.06 7.55 3.74
N LEU A 88 -3.10 6.29 4.18
CA LEU A 88 -2.21 5.73 5.18
C LEU A 88 -0.77 5.72 4.67
N LYS A 89 0.18 5.92 5.58
CA LYS A 89 1.61 5.97 5.28
C LYS A 89 2.07 4.73 4.51
N GLY A 90 2.53 4.94 3.28
CA GLY A 90 2.97 3.88 2.35
C GLY A 90 1.97 3.53 1.24
N GLN A 91 0.78 4.15 1.18
CA GLN A 91 -0.11 4.03 0.03
C GLN A 91 0.43 4.82 -1.18
N THR A 92 0.38 4.20 -2.36
CA THR A 92 0.73 4.80 -3.65
C THR A 92 -0.52 5.27 -4.38
N LEU A 93 -0.41 6.42 -5.05
CA LEU A 93 -1.44 6.97 -5.93
C LEU A 93 -1.13 6.60 -7.38
N ILE A 94 -2.15 6.29 -8.18
CA ILE A 94 -2.02 6.23 -9.64
C ILE A 94 -2.13 7.67 -10.17
N GLY A 95 -1.06 8.18 -10.79
CA GLY A 95 -1.07 9.50 -11.42
C GLY A 95 -1.86 9.52 -12.73
N LEU A 96 -2.18 10.72 -13.23
CA LEU A 96 -2.85 10.92 -14.53
C LEU A 96 -2.02 10.38 -15.71
N ASP A 97 -0.72 10.18 -15.52
CA ASP A 97 0.25 9.53 -16.39
C ASP A 97 0.27 7.99 -16.27
N GLY A 98 -0.67 7.40 -15.52
CA GLY A 98 -0.76 5.95 -15.27
C GLY A 98 0.32 5.39 -14.34
N LYS A 99 1.26 6.22 -13.88
CA LYS A 99 2.40 5.80 -13.04
C LYS A 99 2.06 5.83 -11.56
N LEU A 100 2.57 4.86 -10.80
CA LEU A 100 2.48 4.86 -9.35
C LEU A 100 3.40 5.92 -8.75
N LYS A 101 2.83 6.80 -7.92
CA LYS A 101 3.54 7.87 -7.21
C LYS A 101 3.42 7.65 -5.71
N LYS A 102 4.53 7.83 -4.98
CA LYS A 102 4.51 7.77 -3.51
C LYS A 102 3.77 8.99 -2.98
N THR A 103 2.78 8.77 -2.12
CA THR A 103 2.05 9.86 -1.45
C THR A 103 2.93 10.42 -0.34
N LYS A 104 3.08 11.75 -0.25
CA LYS A 104 3.68 12.35 0.95
C LYS A 104 2.78 12.03 2.15
N PRO A 105 3.27 11.40 3.22
CA PRO A 105 2.45 11.18 4.40
C PRO A 105 2.05 12.53 4.99
N VAL A 106 0.80 12.63 5.47
CA VAL A 106 0.40 13.72 6.37
C VAL A 106 1.34 13.69 7.59
N PRO A 107 1.78 14.84 8.14
CA PRO A 107 2.41 14.86 9.45
C PRO A 107 1.40 14.38 10.49
N ASP A 108 1.48 13.09 10.85
CA ASP A 108 0.57 12.45 11.80
C ASP A 108 0.53 13.23 13.12
N ALA A 109 -0.68 13.34 13.66
CA ALA A 109 -0.89 13.89 15.00
C ALA A 109 -0.12 13.06 16.04
N VAL A 110 0.87 13.71 16.64
CA VAL A 110 1.43 13.50 18.00
C VAL A 110 0.94 12.26 18.76
N ASN A 111 1.88 11.35 19.10
CA ASN A 111 1.79 10.25 20.08
C ASN A 111 1.45 8.80 19.63
N ALA A 112 1.81 8.37 18.42
CA ALA A 112 2.06 6.94 18.20
C ALA A 112 3.44 6.55 18.79
N PRO A 113 3.57 5.48 19.62
CA PRO A 113 4.88 5.03 20.08
C PRO A 113 5.67 4.53 18.88
N ALA A 114 6.73 5.25 18.50
CA ALA A 114 7.58 4.88 17.39
C ALA A 114 8.23 3.52 17.70
N VAL A 115 7.76 2.46 17.03
CA VAL A 115 8.37 1.12 17.06
C VAL A 115 9.18 0.89 15.80
N CYS A 116 10.16 -0.01 15.83
CA CYS A 116 10.86 -0.40 14.61
C CYS A 116 9.90 -1.15 13.66
N GLY A 117 9.71 -0.66 12.44
CA GLY A 117 8.86 -1.29 11.41
C GLY A 117 9.36 -2.63 10.84
N VAL A 118 10.38 -3.23 11.48
CA VAL A 118 10.91 -4.58 11.21
C VAL A 118 10.78 -5.44 12.47
N CYS A 119 11.53 -5.13 13.53
CA CYS A 119 11.56 -5.94 14.76
C CYS A 119 10.61 -5.48 15.87
N GLN A 120 9.75 -4.49 15.61
CA GLN A 120 8.70 -3.96 16.50
C GLN A 120 9.18 -3.41 17.87
N ARG A 121 10.50 -3.36 18.12
CA ARG A 121 11.06 -2.86 19.38
C ARG A 121 10.87 -1.35 19.57
N ALA A 122 10.45 -0.97 20.78
CA ALA A 122 10.18 0.41 21.21
C ALA A 122 11.41 1.19 21.72
N SER A 123 12.57 0.55 21.89
CA SER A 123 13.83 1.23 22.29
C SER A 123 14.70 1.69 21.11
N GLY A 124 15.47 2.76 21.33
CA GLY A 124 16.57 3.23 20.47
C GLY A 124 16.23 4.35 19.47
N VAL A 125 17.28 5.00 18.96
CA VAL A 125 17.19 5.98 17.86
C VAL A 125 16.71 5.27 16.58
N ARG A 126 15.84 5.95 15.82
CA ARG A 126 15.29 5.43 14.55
C ARG A 126 15.55 6.37 13.39
N ARG A 127 15.73 5.80 12.21
CA ARG A 127 15.80 6.51 10.93
C ARG A 127 14.72 5.95 9.98
N PRO A 128 14.10 6.75 9.11
CA PRO A 128 13.19 6.24 8.10
C PRO A 128 13.97 5.42 7.05
N CYS A 129 13.40 4.30 6.63
CA CYS A 129 13.88 3.56 5.45
C CYS A 129 13.67 4.40 4.18
N SER A 130 14.68 4.56 3.33
CA SER A 130 14.55 5.32 2.07
C SER A 130 13.55 4.72 1.06
N GLN A 131 13.27 3.41 1.18
CA GLN A 131 12.35 2.71 0.30
C GLN A 131 10.89 2.74 0.77
N CYS A 132 10.63 2.43 2.03
CA CYS A 132 9.27 2.28 2.57
C CYS A 132 8.89 3.28 3.68
N GLU A 133 9.78 4.23 4.02
CA GLU A 133 9.57 5.34 4.97
C GLU A 133 9.19 4.95 6.40
N ARG A 134 9.11 3.65 6.70
CA ARG A 134 8.90 3.10 8.04
C ARG A 134 10.12 3.42 8.92
N PRO A 135 9.93 3.76 10.21
CA PRO A 135 11.04 4.01 11.12
C PRO A 135 11.74 2.70 11.49
N VAL A 136 13.07 2.68 11.43
CA VAL A 136 13.91 1.48 11.61
C VAL A 136 14.95 1.74 12.70
N CYS A 137 15.20 0.77 13.59
CA CYS A 137 16.33 0.85 14.51
C CYS A 137 17.64 0.46 13.80
N LEU A 138 18.78 0.86 14.37
CA LEU A 138 20.11 0.61 13.77
C LEU A 138 20.34 -0.87 13.41
N ALA A 139 19.97 -1.81 14.29
CA ALA A 139 20.13 -3.25 14.07
C ALA A 139 19.25 -3.85 12.95
N CYS A 140 18.25 -3.11 12.44
CA CYS A 140 17.42 -3.53 11.30
C CYS A 140 17.65 -2.65 10.06
N THR A 141 18.61 -1.72 10.13
CA THR A 141 19.01 -0.85 9.03
C THR A 141 20.19 -1.47 8.31
N GLN A 142 20.16 -1.46 6.98
CA GLN A 142 21.23 -1.91 6.11
C GLN A 142 21.60 -0.81 5.12
N GLN A 143 22.85 -0.77 4.67
CA GLN A 143 23.31 0.18 3.67
C GLN A 143 23.39 -0.49 2.29
N CYS A 144 22.83 0.15 1.26
CA CYS A 144 22.95 -0.33 -0.11
C CYS A 144 24.37 -0.12 -0.66
N SER A 145 25.03 -1.18 -1.16
CA SER A 145 26.36 -1.14 -1.75
C SER A 145 26.45 -0.31 -3.05
N SER A 146 25.33 -0.09 -3.74
CA SER A 146 25.28 0.67 -5.00
C SER A 146 24.99 2.17 -4.77
N CYS A 147 23.91 2.51 -4.06
CA CYS A 147 23.48 3.91 -3.87
C CYS A 147 23.78 4.49 -2.48
N SER A 148 24.51 3.76 -1.62
CA SER A 148 24.84 4.14 -0.23
C SER A 148 23.62 4.45 0.68
N SER A 149 22.41 4.19 0.21
CA SER A 149 21.16 4.55 0.88
C SER A 149 20.82 3.58 2.01
N HIS A 150 20.26 4.12 3.11
CA HIS A 150 19.90 3.34 4.28
C HIS A 150 18.48 2.79 4.17
N CYS A 151 18.38 1.46 4.11
CA CYS A 151 17.14 0.72 3.92
C CYS A 151 16.85 -0.17 5.13
N CYS A 152 15.61 -0.59 5.34
CA CYS A 152 15.33 -1.67 6.27
C CYS A 152 15.69 -3.03 5.65
N SER A 153 15.97 -4.04 6.49
CA SER A 153 16.30 -5.40 6.03
C SER A 153 15.22 -6.08 5.16
N ILE A 154 14.00 -5.55 5.11
CA ILE A 154 12.91 -6.02 4.25
C ILE A 154 12.97 -5.37 2.85
N CYS A 155 13.55 -4.17 2.75
CA CYS A 155 13.70 -3.42 1.49
C CYS A 155 15.11 -3.58 0.89
N THR A 156 15.81 -4.65 1.26
CA THR A 156 17.13 -5.03 0.76
C THR A 156 17.17 -6.48 0.34
N VAL A 157 17.98 -6.77 -0.67
CA VAL A 157 18.31 -8.10 -1.17
C VAL A 157 19.82 -8.29 -1.03
N THR A 158 20.26 -9.45 -0.57
CA THR A 158 21.68 -9.82 -0.62
C THR A 158 21.98 -10.42 -1.98
N ASP A 159 22.90 -9.80 -2.71
CA ASP A 159 23.48 -10.27 -3.95
C ASP A 159 24.73 -11.12 -3.65
N TYR A 160 24.78 -12.30 -4.25
CA TYR A 160 25.82 -13.33 -4.09
C TYR A 160 26.55 -13.62 -5.41
N THR A 161 26.42 -12.74 -6.42
CA THR A 161 27.04 -12.94 -7.75
C THR A 161 28.56 -12.76 -7.78
N ASP A 162 29.12 -12.06 -6.80
CA ASP A 162 30.56 -11.80 -6.66
C ASP A 162 31.16 -12.63 -5.51
N ARG A 163 32.49 -12.61 -5.34
CA ARG A 163 33.22 -13.28 -4.25
C ARG A 163 32.75 -12.84 -2.85
N TYR A 164 32.14 -11.66 -2.73
CA TYR A 164 31.66 -11.09 -1.47
C TYR A 164 30.17 -10.76 -1.56
N GLU A 165 29.45 -11.01 -0.47
CA GLU A 165 28.05 -10.64 -0.31
C GLU A 165 27.87 -9.12 -0.40
N LYS A 166 26.92 -8.67 -1.22
CA LYS A 166 26.59 -7.24 -1.38
C LYS A 166 25.13 -7.00 -1.02
N THR A 167 24.85 -6.02 -0.16
CA THR A 167 23.47 -5.65 0.15
C THR A 167 23.00 -4.60 -0.84
N LEU A 168 21.98 -4.92 -1.64
CA LEU A 168 21.34 -3.98 -2.56
C LEU A 168 19.96 -3.58 -2.03
N CYS A 169 19.54 -2.33 -2.27
CA CYS A 169 18.14 -1.95 -2.04
C CYS A 169 17.28 -2.41 -3.23
N CYS A 170 15.97 -2.58 -3.02
CA CYS A 170 15.07 -3.08 -4.09
C CYS A 170 15.15 -2.28 -5.40
N SER A 171 15.43 -0.97 -5.36
CA SER A 171 15.60 -0.15 -6.57
C SER A 171 16.94 -0.34 -7.30
N CYS A 172 17.99 -0.82 -6.61
CA CYS A 172 19.30 -1.11 -7.20
C CYS A 172 19.46 -2.58 -7.60
N SER A 173 18.52 -3.45 -7.20
CA SER A 173 18.43 -4.85 -7.60
C SER A 173 17.37 -5.11 -8.68
N SER A 174 16.76 -4.06 -9.24
CA SER A 174 15.74 -4.12 -10.30
C SER A 174 16.33 -3.72 -11.65
#